data_AF-A0A285K270-F1
#
_entry.id   AF-A0A285K270-F1
#
_cell.length_a   1.000
_cell.length_b   1.000
_cell.length_c   1.000
_cell.angle_alpha   90.00
_cell.angle_beta   90.00
_cell.angle_gamma   90.00
#
_symmetry.space_group_name_H-M   'P 1'
#
loop_
_entity.id
_entity.type
_entity.pdbx_description
1 polymer ?
#
loop_
_entity_poly.entity_id
_entity_poly.type
_entity_poly.pdbx_seq_one_letter_code
_entity_poly.pdbx_strand_id
1 'polypeptide(L)'
;MPGVAAGMPGPVPGPPPPRRGINGMVVALAVGVLLLLVTGGTIVFLRSGDGDGGRTPAAQQQQQTTGQAANADPGVPVTREPETTYGEPAPAGALPTGADTTEPETEPETETGPTAVATTPLGAGSEQAPVAELEQIWRDDASTISFQGQYAAQIATKYPGIVDPLQTTVHGSHTFMAADILAEHRSLRDAHGSADHPVVLIKSTDYSKRQKINGHFLWGTFAVGHFADADAVHAWCETQFAELTAAKRANQCVPRRLNPGR
;
A
#
# COMPACT_ATOMS: atom_id res chain seq x y z
N MET A 1 -45.86 7.67 69.51
CA MET A 1 -45.87 8.23 68.15
C MET A 1 -44.54 8.94 67.89
N PRO A 2 -43.51 8.26 67.36
CA PRO A 2 -42.26 8.93 66.97
C PRO A 2 -42.38 9.56 65.58
N GLY A 3 -42.00 10.83 65.47
CA GLY A 3 -42.03 11.63 64.25
C GLY A 3 -40.85 11.32 63.32
N VAL A 4 -41.14 11.32 62.02
CA VAL A 4 -40.17 11.05 60.95
C VAL A 4 -39.55 12.38 60.52
N ALA A 5 -38.23 12.52 60.68
CA ALA A 5 -37.47 13.67 60.19
C ALA A 5 -37.23 13.54 58.68
N ALA A 6 -37.70 14.53 57.91
CA ALA A 6 -37.46 14.63 56.48
C ALA A 6 -36.02 15.10 56.20
N GLY A 7 -35.26 14.31 55.44
CA GLY A 7 -33.92 14.64 54.97
C GLY A 7 -33.94 15.71 53.88
N MET A 8 -33.03 16.68 53.98
CA MET A 8 -32.86 17.73 52.97
C MET A 8 -32.18 17.18 51.70
N PRO A 9 -32.56 17.69 50.50
CA PRO A 9 -31.87 17.36 49.26
C PRO A 9 -30.49 18.04 49.20
N GLY A 10 -29.47 17.26 48.82
CA GLY A 10 -28.12 17.75 48.60
C GLY A 10 -27.97 18.64 47.35
N PRO A 11 -26.87 19.40 47.25
CA PRO A 11 -26.66 20.37 46.18
C PRO A 11 -26.47 19.72 44.81
N VAL A 12 -27.09 20.32 43.81
CA VAL A 12 -27.06 19.89 42.40
C VAL A 12 -25.68 20.22 41.78
N PRO A 13 -25.04 19.28 41.05
CA PRO A 13 -23.79 19.55 40.35
C PRO A 13 -23.97 20.63 39.27
N GLY A 14 -23.05 21.60 39.24
CA GLY A 14 -23.03 22.67 38.23
C GLY A 14 -22.67 22.17 36.82
N PRO A 15 -23.03 22.94 35.78
CA PRO A 15 -22.76 22.55 34.38
C PRO A 15 -21.26 22.56 34.06
N PRO A 16 -20.80 21.68 33.16
CA PRO A 16 -19.40 21.63 32.75
C PRO A 16 -19.00 22.89 31.97
N PRO A 17 -17.72 23.32 32.07
CA PRO A 17 -17.24 24.49 31.36
C PRO A 17 -17.21 24.26 29.83
N PRO A 18 -17.41 25.32 29.03
CA PRO A 18 -17.39 25.21 27.57
C PRO A 18 -15.98 24.83 27.08
N ARG A 19 -15.92 23.78 26.25
CA ARG A 19 -14.69 23.38 25.55
C ARG A 19 -14.32 24.46 24.54
N ARG A 20 -13.18 25.11 24.77
CA ARG A 20 -12.54 26.06 23.85
C ARG A 20 -12.11 25.30 22.59
N GLY A 21 -12.92 25.37 21.55
CA GLY A 21 -12.64 24.77 20.25
C GLY A 21 -11.45 25.44 19.59
N ILE A 22 -10.37 24.69 19.41
CA ILE A 22 -9.28 25.03 18.51
C ILE A 22 -9.68 24.47 17.14
N ASN A 23 -10.44 25.26 16.38
CA ASN A 23 -10.56 25.08 14.94
C ASN A 23 -9.52 25.98 14.30
N GLY A 24 -8.53 25.38 13.64
CA GLY A 24 -7.55 26.12 12.86
C GLY A 24 -6.45 25.22 12.32
N MET A 25 -6.57 24.87 11.04
CA MET A 25 -5.44 24.68 10.13
C MET A 25 -4.61 23.40 10.29
N VAL A 26 -5.10 22.29 9.72
CA VAL A 26 -4.23 21.33 8.99
C VAL A 26 -4.98 20.83 7.74
N VAL A 27 -5.10 21.71 6.75
CA VAL A 27 -5.07 21.28 5.34
C VAL A 27 -3.58 21.13 5.01
N ALA A 28 -3.24 20.05 4.31
CA ALA A 28 -1.90 19.62 3.89
C ALA A 28 -1.14 18.72 4.88
N LEU A 29 -1.45 17.41 4.86
CA LEU A 29 -0.45 16.34 5.05
C LEU A 29 -0.98 14.96 4.57
N ALA A 30 -1.69 14.92 3.43
CA ALA A 30 -2.07 13.67 2.77
C ALA A 30 -1.00 13.15 1.77
N VAL A 31 0.19 13.77 1.74
CA VAL A 31 1.31 13.40 0.84
C VAL A 31 2.53 12.87 1.61
N GLY A 32 2.53 12.92 2.95
CA GLY A 32 3.73 12.69 3.76
C GLY A 32 4.02 11.27 4.22
N VAL A 33 3.10 10.31 4.09
CA VAL A 33 3.27 8.96 4.72
C VAL A 33 3.65 7.87 3.72
N LEU A 34 3.46 8.09 2.40
CA LEU A 34 3.91 7.12 1.38
C LEU A 34 5.42 7.26 1.05
N LEU A 35 6.06 8.38 1.41
CA LEU A 35 7.47 8.66 1.08
C LEU A 35 8.49 8.27 2.17
N LEU A 36 8.05 7.83 3.36
CA LEU A 36 8.98 7.46 4.45
C LEU A 36 9.32 5.97 4.53
N LEU A 37 8.84 5.14 3.57
CA LEU A 37 9.22 3.72 3.50
C LEU A 37 10.21 3.40 2.36
N VAL A 38 10.67 4.40 1.59
CA VAL A 38 11.60 4.19 0.45
C VAL A 38 13.04 4.63 0.76
N THR A 39 13.33 5.24 1.92
CA THR A 39 14.66 5.80 2.25
C THR A 39 15.27 5.26 3.54
N GLY A 40 15.34 3.93 3.69
CA GLY A 40 15.93 3.29 4.87
C GLY A 40 16.67 2.00 4.58
N GLY A 41 17.63 2.01 3.64
CA GLY A 41 18.36 0.80 3.25
C GLY A 41 19.71 0.99 2.59
N THR A 42 20.43 2.09 2.84
CA THR A 42 21.81 2.25 2.37
C THR A 42 22.70 2.83 3.46
N ILE A 43 23.89 2.22 3.66
CA ILE A 43 25.00 2.55 4.58
C ILE A 43 24.81 1.89 5.97
N VAL A 44 25.53 0.84 6.37
CA VAL A 44 26.99 0.74 6.64
C VAL A 44 27.48 -0.71 6.45
N PHE A 45 28.44 -0.96 5.55
CA PHE A 45 29.34 -2.11 5.65
C PHE A 45 30.78 -1.60 5.56
N LEU A 46 31.28 -1.09 6.68
CA LEU A 46 32.70 -0.81 6.89
C LEU A 46 33.32 -2.01 7.59
N ARG A 47 33.93 -2.86 6.75
CA ARG A 47 35.29 -3.40 6.90
C ARG A 47 35.89 -3.32 8.32
N SER A 48 35.85 -4.44 9.04
CA SER A 48 36.85 -4.78 10.06
C SER A 48 37.57 -6.04 9.60
N GLY A 49 38.82 -5.88 9.22
CA GLY A 49 39.78 -6.96 9.10
C GLY A 49 40.67 -6.94 10.34
N ASP A 50 40.88 -8.12 10.91
CA ASP A 50 41.99 -8.60 11.74
C ASP A 50 41.66 -10.11 11.90
N GLY A 51 42.49 -11.10 11.58
CA GLY A 51 43.93 -11.17 11.68
C GLY A 51 44.26 -12.20 12.77
N ASP A 52 44.33 -13.48 12.43
CA ASP A 52 45.08 -14.57 13.08
C ASP A 52 44.59 -15.92 12.52
N GLY A 53 45.39 -16.88 12.07
CA GLY A 53 46.78 -17.16 12.39
C GLY A 53 46.87 -18.59 12.91
N GLY A 54 47.09 -19.58 12.03
CA GLY A 54 47.77 -20.82 12.44
C GLY A 54 47.12 -22.17 12.09
N ARG A 55 47.78 -22.84 11.12
CA ARG A 55 48.17 -24.26 11.13
C ARG A 55 47.11 -25.37 10.91
N THR A 56 47.06 -25.78 9.64
CA THR A 56 47.00 -27.14 9.02
C THR A 56 47.80 -28.26 9.76
N PRO A 57 47.78 -29.59 9.41
CA PRO A 57 47.42 -30.24 8.11
C PRO A 57 46.72 -31.65 8.11
N ALA A 58 46.45 -32.13 6.88
CA ALA A 58 46.41 -33.53 6.37
C ALA A 58 45.11 -34.36 6.60
N ALA A 59 44.55 -35.14 5.66
CA ALA A 59 45.00 -35.70 4.37
C ALA A 59 43.75 -36.03 3.49
N GLN A 60 43.73 -35.71 2.18
CA GLN A 60 43.85 -36.62 1.01
C GLN A 60 42.54 -37.37 0.62
N GLN A 61 42.08 -37.49 -0.64
CA GLN A 61 42.69 -37.32 -1.98
C GLN A 61 41.61 -37.34 -3.11
N GLN A 62 41.84 -36.53 -4.17
CA GLN A 62 41.74 -36.77 -5.64
C GLN A 62 40.37 -37.09 -6.31
N GLN A 63 40.01 -36.59 -7.51
CA GLN A 63 40.71 -36.30 -8.79
C GLN A 63 40.10 -35.01 -9.43
N GLN A 64 40.75 -34.06 -10.11
CA GLN A 64 41.78 -33.98 -11.16
C GLN A 64 41.32 -34.46 -12.56
N THR A 65 40.89 -33.50 -13.40
CA THR A 65 41.14 -33.50 -14.85
C THR A 65 41.41 -32.09 -15.35
N THR A 66 42.46 -32.01 -16.15
CA THR A 66 43.22 -30.90 -16.72
C THR A 66 42.56 -30.21 -17.92
N GLY A 67 42.87 -28.93 -18.15
CA GLY A 67 42.50 -28.21 -19.38
C GLY A 67 42.93 -26.73 -19.43
N GLN A 68 44.24 -26.51 -19.50
CA GLN A 68 45.02 -25.27 -19.77
C GLN A 68 44.76 -24.81 -21.24
N ALA A 69 44.92 -23.57 -21.74
CA ALA A 69 45.61 -22.35 -21.30
C ALA A 69 45.09 -21.11 -22.06
N ALA A 70 45.37 -19.95 -21.46
CA ALA A 70 45.62 -18.59 -21.98
C ALA A 70 45.54 -18.30 -23.50
N ASN A 71 44.92 -17.16 -23.82
CA ASN A 71 45.56 -16.08 -24.59
C ASN A 71 44.92 -14.71 -24.28
N ALA A 72 45.79 -13.72 -24.14
CA ALA A 72 45.49 -12.30 -23.95
C ALA A 72 45.18 -11.62 -25.31
N ASP A 73 44.35 -10.57 -25.30
CA ASP A 73 44.62 -9.25 -25.91
C ASP A 73 43.40 -8.31 -25.73
N PRO A 74 43.55 -7.04 -25.30
CA PRO A 74 42.45 -6.09 -25.19
C PRO A 74 42.31 -5.25 -26.48
N GLY A 75 41.41 -5.66 -27.36
CA GLY A 75 41.00 -4.89 -28.53
C GLY A 75 39.76 -4.04 -28.24
N VAL A 76 39.95 -2.74 -28.09
CA VAL A 76 38.89 -1.72 -28.19
C VAL A 76 38.53 -1.52 -29.67
N PRO A 77 37.24 -1.51 -30.03
CA PRO A 77 36.81 -0.64 -31.12
C PRO A 77 35.72 0.35 -30.65
N VAL A 78 36.08 1.62 -30.84
CA VAL A 78 35.24 2.81 -31.05
C VAL A 78 34.05 2.51 -31.97
N THR A 79 32.92 3.23 -31.79
CA THR A 79 31.84 3.60 -32.77
C THR A 79 30.46 3.42 -32.10
N ARG A 80 29.49 4.35 -32.02
CA ARG A 80 29.27 5.73 -32.50
C ARG A 80 28.14 6.32 -31.63
N GLU A 81 28.25 7.60 -31.28
CA GLU A 81 27.12 8.40 -30.79
C GLU A 81 26.18 8.73 -31.97
N PRO A 82 24.84 8.66 -31.81
CA PRO A 82 23.94 9.31 -32.75
C PRO A 82 23.84 10.81 -32.43
N GLU A 83 24.32 11.63 -33.37
CA GLU A 83 24.01 13.05 -33.45
C GLU A 83 22.50 13.25 -33.59
N THR A 84 21.85 13.85 -32.59
CA THR A 84 20.49 14.35 -32.73
C THR A 84 20.56 15.76 -33.29
N THR A 85 20.29 15.87 -34.59
CA THR A 85 20.18 17.11 -35.36
C THR A 85 19.08 18.00 -34.78
N TYR A 86 19.46 19.18 -34.29
CA TYR A 86 18.57 20.32 -34.07
C TYR A 86 18.14 20.89 -35.43
N GLY A 87 16.84 20.86 -35.70
CA GLY A 87 16.23 21.57 -36.82
C GLY A 87 15.42 22.76 -36.32
N GLU A 88 15.95 23.96 -36.54
CA GLU A 88 15.24 25.25 -36.56
C GLU A 88 15.86 26.02 -37.75
N PRO A 89 15.08 26.60 -38.71
CA PRO A 89 14.53 27.95 -38.50
C PRO A 89 13.23 28.37 -39.25
N ALA A 90 12.47 29.25 -38.54
CA ALA A 90 11.89 30.53 -39.01
C ALA A 90 10.61 30.56 -39.90
N PRO A 91 10.03 31.75 -40.23
CA PRO A 91 9.08 32.50 -39.40
C PRO A 91 7.79 32.96 -40.15
N ALA A 92 6.83 33.49 -39.37
CA ALA A 92 5.82 34.53 -39.66
C ALA A 92 5.13 34.64 -41.04
N GLY A 93 3.79 34.57 -41.02
CA GLY A 93 2.91 35.12 -42.06
C GLY A 93 1.45 35.20 -41.59
N ALA A 94 0.93 36.43 -41.47
CA ALA A 94 -0.38 36.78 -40.91
C ALA A 94 -1.55 36.72 -41.92
N LEU A 95 -2.75 36.43 -41.38
CA LEU A 95 -4.14 36.90 -41.63
C LEU A 95 -4.49 37.65 -42.94
N PRO A 96 -5.71 37.44 -43.52
CA PRO A 96 -6.88 38.17 -43.02
C PRO A 96 -8.27 37.47 -43.06
N THR A 97 -9.14 37.96 -42.18
CA THR A 97 -10.56 38.33 -42.36
C THR A 97 -11.57 37.30 -42.89
N GLY A 98 -12.47 36.91 -41.99
CA GLY A 98 -13.84 36.48 -42.28
C GLY A 98 -14.71 36.75 -41.06
N ALA A 99 -15.29 37.95 -41.00
CA ALA A 99 -16.35 38.26 -40.06
C ALA A 99 -17.64 37.63 -40.58
N ASP A 100 -18.31 36.83 -39.76
CA ASP A 100 -19.77 36.84 -39.78
C ASP A 100 -20.30 36.64 -38.36
N THR A 101 -21.24 37.52 -38.03
CA THR A 101 -21.91 37.62 -36.76
C THR A 101 -23.11 36.69 -36.82
N THR A 102 -23.16 35.69 -35.95
CA THR A 102 -24.41 35.00 -35.65
C THR A 102 -24.58 34.94 -34.14
N GLU A 103 -25.62 35.63 -33.73
CA GLU A 103 -26.22 35.77 -32.41
C GLU A 103 -26.56 34.38 -31.81
N PRO A 104 -26.27 34.11 -30.53
CA PRO A 104 -26.66 32.86 -29.90
C PRO A 104 -28.13 32.93 -29.46
N GLU A 105 -29.00 32.22 -30.17
CA GLU A 105 -30.35 31.90 -29.70
C GLU A 105 -30.23 30.96 -28.50
N THR A 106 -30.69 31.44 -27.36
CA THR A 106 -30.72 30.70 -26.09
C THR A 106 -31.81 29.64 -26.15
N GLU A 107 -31.42 28.43 -26.54
CA GLU A 107 -32.22 27.23 -26.34
C GLU A 107 -31.97 26.72 -24.90
N PRO A 108 -33.01 26.39 -24.11
CA PRO A 108 -32.80 25.82 -22.78
C PRO A 108 -32.32 24.38 -22.94
N GLU A 109 -31.01 24.18 -23.03
CA GLU A 109 -30.39 22.88 -22.80
C GLU A 109 -30.80 22.43 -21.39
N THR A 110 -31.73 21.47 -21.36
CA THR A 110 -32.02 20.69 -20.17
C THR A 110 -30.79 19.82 -19.93
N GLU A 111 -29.82 20.42 -19.26
CA GLU A 111 -28.65 19.75 -18.70
C GLU A 111 -29.18 18.64 -17.80
N THR A 112 -29.21 17.42 -18.33
CA THR A 112 -29.44 16.22 -17.54
C THR A 112 -28.17 16.05 -16.73
N GLY A 113 -28.06 16.82 -15.65
CA GLY A 113 -26.94 16.76 -14.73
C GLY A 113 -26.70 15.31 -14.32
N PRO A 114 -25.44 14.94 -14.00
CA PRO A 114 -25.16 13.61 -13.51
C PRO A 114 -26.09 13.34 -12.33
N THR A 115 -26.95 12.34 -12.51
CA THR A 115 -27.76 11.82 -11.42
C THR A 115 -26.77 11.40 -10.35
N ALA A 116 -26.65 12.22 -9.32
CA ALA A 116 -25.98 11.85 -8.08
C ALA A 116 -26.77 10.65 -7.57
N VAL A 117 -26.27 9.45 -7.85
CA VAL A 117 -26.76 8.24 -7.22
C VAL A 117 -26.52 8.46 -5.75
N ALA A 118 -27.58 8.77 -5.03
CA ALA A 118 -27.54 8.91 -3.59
C ALA A 118 -27.14 7.54 -3.02
N THR A 119 -25.84 7.38 -2.74
CA THR A 119 -25.34 6.24 -1.98
C THR A 119 -25.94 6.38 -0.59
N THR A 120 -27.08 5.73 -0.39
CA THR A 120 -27.71 5.64 0.93
C THR A 120 -26.67 5.05 1.87
N PRO A 121 -26.29 5.73 2.97
CA PRO A 121 -25.37 5.16 3.94
C PRO A 121 -26.03 3.88 4.46
N LEU A 122 -25.43 2.73 4.15
CA LEU A 122 -25.83 1.47 4.75
C LEU A 122 -25.72 1.67 6.28
N GLY A 123 -26.86 1.63 6.97
CA GLY A 123 -26.96 1.98 8.38
C GLY A 123 -26.12 1.07 9.27
N ALA A 124 -25.78 1.51 10.48
CA ALA A 124 -24.83 0.91 11.42
C ALA A 124 -24.94 -0.62 11.73
N GLY A 125 -26.00 -1.31 11.29
CA GLY A 125 -26.09 -2.77 11.29
C GLY A 125 -25.43 -3.47 10.09
N SER A 126 -25.10 -2.74 9.01
CA SER A 126 -24.48 -3.28 7.80
C SER A 126 -23.03 -3.68 7.99
N GLU A 127 -22.30 -2.98 8.85
CA GLU A 127 -20.84 -3.12 8.98
C GLU A 127 -20.44 -4.26 9.93
N GLN A 128 -21.33 -4.65 10.84
CA GLN A 128 -21.02 -5.66 11.85
C GLN A 128 -20.82 -7.06 11.24
N ALA A 129 -21.66 -7.44 10.29
CA ALA A 129 -21.56 -8.76 9.65
C ALA A 129 -20.27 -8.92 8.81
N PRO A 130 -19.89 -7.96 7.94
CA PRO A 130 -18.59 -8.01 7.25
C PRO A 130 -17.39 -8.01 8.21
N VAL A 131 -17.44 -7.25 9.31
CA VAL A 131 -16.38 -7.29 10.32
C VAL A 131 -16.29 -8.66 10.97
N ALA A 132 -17.42 -9.26 11.36
CA ALA A 132 -17.44 -10.60 11.96
C ALA A 132 -16.89 -11.66 10.99
N GLU A 133 -17.13 -11.49 9.70
CA GLU A 133 -16.60 -12.38 8.66
C GLU A 133 -15.10 -12.19 8.42
N LEU A 134 -14.61 -10.94 8.33
CA LEU A 134 -13.17 -10.65 8.30
C LEU A 134 -12.44 -11.25 9.52
N GLU A 135 -13.07 -11.15 10.70
CA GLU A 135 -12.58 -11.76 11.93
C GLU A 135 -12.50 -13.29 11.85
N GLN A 136 -13.49 -13.93 11.22
CA GLN A 136 -13.47 -15.39 11.03
C GLN A 136 -12.37 -15.81 10.05
N ILE A 137 -12.31 -15.17 8.88
CA ILE A 137 -11.29 -15.45 7.86
C ILE A 137 -9.88 -15.27 8.45
N TRP A 138 -9.67 -14.18 9.19
CA TRP A 138 -8.40 -13.94 9.85
C TRP A 138 -8.02 -15.03 10.84
N ARG A 139 -8.95 -15.54 11.68
CA ARG A 139 -8.65 -16.62 12.61
C ARG A 139 -8.20 -17.88 11.87
N ASP A 140 -8.89 -18.20 10.79
CA ASP A 140 -8.61 -19.38 9.98
C ASP A 140 -7.24 -19.25 9.30
N ASP A 141 -6.98 -18.12 8.65
CA ASP A 141 -5.73 -17.84 7.93
C ASP A 141 -4.52 -17.66 8.85
N ALA A 142 -4.65 -16.90 9.94
CA ALA A 142 -3.53 -16.61 10.83
C ALA A 142 -2.99 -17.90 11.48
N SER A 143 -3.83 -18.93 11.61
CA SER A 143 -3.43 -20.24 12.15
C SER A 143 -2.50 -21.02 11.21
N THR A 144 -2.51 -20.72 9.90
CA THR A 144 -1.72 -21.43 8.89
C THR A 144 -0.40 -20.72 8.56
N ILE A 145 -0.15 -19.54 9.14
CA ILE A 145 0.97 -18.67 8.78
C ILE A 145 2.03 -18.69 9.90
N SER A 146 3.28 -18.96 9.52
CA SER A 146 4.41 -18.70 10.41
C SER A 146 4.77 -17.22 10.38
N PHE A 147 5.19 -16.60 11.48
CA PHE A 147 5.68 -15.22 11.48
C PHE A 147 7.17 -15.20 11.81
N GLN A 148 8.02 -15.83 11.00
CA GLN A 148 9.43 -16.05 11.31
C GLN A 148 10.39 -15.21 10.44
N GLY A 149 9.87 -14.12 9.88
CA GLY A 149 10.64 -13.20 9.06
C GLY A 149 10.75 -13.63 7.60
N GLN A 150 9.84 -14.48 7.13
CA GLN A 150 9.71 -14.74 5.69
C GLN A 150 9.09 -13.54 4.97
N TYR A 151 9.39 -13.41 3.68
CA TYR A 151 8.80 -12.38 2.82
C TYR A 151 7.40 -12.80 2.34
N ALA A 152 6.54 -11.81 2.13
CA ALA A 152 5.20 -11.94 1.57
C ALA A 152 4.85 -10.68 0.76
N ALA A 153 3.96 -10.81 -0.21
CA ALA A 153 3.41 -9.68 -0.95
C ALA A 153 2.19 -9.14 -0.20
N GLN A 154 2.27 -7.92 0.32
CA GLN A 154 1.09 -7.22 0.86
C GLN A 154 0.35 -6.58 -0.31
N ILE A 155 -0.81 -7.14 -0.66
CA ILE A 155 -1.56 -6.78 -1.87
C ILE A 155 -2.79 -5.92 -1.62
N ALA A 156 -3.19 -5.73 -0.36
CA ALA A 156 -4.13 -4.69 0.07
C ALA A 156 -3.98 -4.47 1.58
N THR A 157 -4.25 -3.26 2.07
CA THR A 157 -4.25 -2.97 3.52
C THR A 157 -5.17 -1.81 3.85
N LYS A 158 -6.23 -2.07 4.64
CA LYS A 158 -7.31 -1.11 4.91
C LYS A 158 -7.85 -1.26 6.33
N TYR A 159 -8.57 -0.25 6.82
CA TYR A 159 -9.48 -0.37 7.97
C TYR A 159 -10.82 0.29 7.60
N PRO A 160 -11.96 -0.13 8.19
CA PRO A 160 -13.24 0.47 7.85
C PRO A 160 -13.26 1.99 8.08
N GLY A 161 -13.60 2.75 7.04
CA GLY A 161 -13.58 4.21 7.02
C GLY A 161 -12.28 4.83 6.49
N ILE A 162 -11.29 4.04 6.07
CA ILE A 162 -10.07 4.57 5.45
C ILE A 162 -10.39 5.15 4.06
N VAL A 163 -9.76 6.29 3.73
CA VAL A 163 -9.81 6.89 2.40
C VAL A 163 -8.54 6.55 1.64
N ASP A 164 -8.65 5.98 0.45
CA ASP A 164 -7.53 5.76 -0.48
C ASP A 164 -7.79 6.52 -1.80
N PRO A 165 -7.04 7.59 -2.11
CA PRO A 165 -7.25 8.37 -3.32
C PRO A 165 -6.83 7.64 -4.61
N LEU A 166 -6.05 6.57 -4.51
CA LEU A 166 -5.54 5.83 -5.67
C LEU A 166 -6.41 4.62 -6.03
N GLN A 167 -7.39 4.28 -5.20
CA GLN A 167 -8.29 3.16 -5.40
C GLN A 167 -9.74 3.57 -5.15
N THR A 168 -10.66 2.95 -5.88
CA THR A 168 -12.10 3.15 -5.71
C THR A 168 -12.75 1.83 -5.35
N THR A 169 -13.72 1.86 -4.44
CA THR A 169 -14.59 0.73 -4.17
C THR A 169 -15.46 0.43 -5.39
N VAL A 170 -16.13 -0.73 -5.37
CA VAL A 170 -17.10 -1.12 -6.42
C VAL A 170 -18.27 -0.14 -6.56
N HIS A 171 -18.50 0.68 -5.53
CA HIS A 171 -19.52 1.73 -5.52
C HIS A 171 -18.98 3.11 -5.91
N GLY A 172 -17.74 3.20 -6.40
CA GLY A 172 -17.12 4.45 -6.84
C GLY A 172 -16.64 5.37 -5.71
N SER A 173 -16.63 4.90 -4.46
CA SER A 173 -16.13 5.65 -3.30
C SER A 173 -14.62 5.48 -3.14
N HIS A 174 -13.91 6.50 -2.67
CA HIS A 174 -12.53 6.35 -2.19
C HIS A 174 -12.45 5.91 -0.72
N THR A 175 -13.59 5.94 -0.02
CA THR A 175 -13.69 5.47 1.37
C THR A 175 -14.11 4.01 1.38
N PHE A 176 -13.32 3.18 2.04
CA PHE A 176 -13.52 1.74 2.14
C PHE A 176 -14.22 1.39 3.45
N MET A 177 -15.42 0.82 3.37
CA MET A 177 -16.14 0.23 4.50
C MET A 177 -15.74 -1.24 4.70
N ALA A 178 -16.18 -1.88 5.78
CA ALA A 178 -15.84 -3.29 6.06
C ALA A 178 -16.35 -4.24 4.97
N ALA A 179 -17.53 -3.96 4.40
CA ALA A 179 -18.06 -4.71 3.26
C ALA A 179 -17.14 -4.61 2.03
N ASP A 180 -16.62 -3.41 1.74
CA ASP A 180 -15.68 -3.19 0.63
C ASP A 180 -14.37 -3.93 0.87
N ILE A 181 -13.83 -3.89 2.10
CA ILE A 181 -12.58 -4.58 2.47
C ILE A 181 -12.73 -6.10 2.33
N LEU A 182 -13.87 -6.65 2.75
CA LEU A 182 -14.17 -8.08 2.61
C LEU A 182 -14.29 -8.49 1.14
N ALA A 183 -15.01 -7.70 0.34
CA ALA A 183 -15.16 -7.95 -1.09
C ALA A 183 -13.81 -7.86 -1.82
N GLU A 184 -12.99 -6.84 -1.51
CA GLU A 184 -11.65 -6.67 -2.05
C GLU A 184 -10.75 -7.87 -1.68
N HIS A 185 -10.74 -8.29 -0.42
CA HIS A 185 -9.98 -9.46 0.01
C HIS A 185 -10.36 -10.72 -0.76
N ARG A 186 -11.66 -11.00 -0.90
CA ARG A 186 -12.15 -12.17 -1.65
C ARG A 186 -11.75 -12.09 -3.12
N SER A 187 -11.94 -10.94 -3.76
CA SER A 187 -11.54 -10.74 -5.16
C SER A 187 -10.05 -10.97 -5.36
N LEU A 188 -9.20 -10.45 -4.46
CA LEU A 188 -7.75 -10.64 -4.54
C LEU A 188 -7.35 -12.09 -4.28
N ARG A 189 -8.05 -12.78 -3.36
CA ARG A 189 -7.85 -14.20 -3.10
C ARG A 189 -8.18 -15.05 -4.32
N ASP A 190 -9.32 -14.79 -4.94
CA ASP A 190 -9.76 -15.55 -6.11
C ASP A 190 -8.87 -15.29 -7.33
N ALA A 191 -8.40 -14.05 -7.51
CA ALA A 191 -7.58 -13.66 -8.66
C ALA A 191 -6.10 -14.08 -8.55
N HIS A 192 -5.51 -14.00 -7.36
CA HIS A 192 -4.06 -14.17 -7.16
C HIS A 192 -3.68 -15.36 -6.28
N GLY A 193 -4.67 -16.03 -5.67
CA GLY A 193 -4.44 -17.22 -4.85
C GLY A 193 -4.03 -18.42 -5.69
N SER A 194 -2.98 -19.10 -5.25
CA SER A 194 -2.53 -20.38 -5.83
C SER A 194 -2.01 -21.32 -4.75
N ALA A 195 -1.70 -22.57 -5.12
CA ALA A 195 -1.11 -23.53 -4.19
C ALA A 195 0.27 -23.07 -3.68
N ASP A 196 1.08 -22.46 -4.56
CA ASP A 196 2.41 -21.95 -4.20
C ASP A 196 2.34 -20.60 -3.48
N HIS A 197 1.34 -19.80 -3.82
CA HIS A 197 1.10 -18.47 -3.24
C HIS A 197 -0.33 -18.30 -2.76
N PRO A 198 -0.70 -18.88 -1.60
CA PRO A 198 -2.04 -18.69 -1.06
C PRO A 198 -2.23 -17.24 -0.59
N VAL A 199 -3.44 -16.72 -0.78
CA VAL A 199 -3.81 -15.37 -0.37
C VAL A 199 -4.58 -15.41 0.95
N VAL A 200 -4.06 -14.71 1.95
CA VAL A 200 -4.47 -14.78 3.35
C VAL A 200 -4.75 -13.39 3.92
N LEU A 201 -5.59 -13.34 4.95
CA LEU A 201 -5.93 -12.14 5.71
C LEU A 201 -5.20 -12.13 7.05
N ILE A 202 -4.48 -11.05 7.32
CA ILE A 202 -3.69 -10.86 8.56
C ILE A 202 -4.02 -9.49 9.15
N LYS A 203 -4.09 -9.36 10.48
CA LYS A 203 -4.19 -8.04 11.12
C LYS A 203 -2.81 -7.42 11.28
N SER A 204 -2.71 -6.10 11.13
CA SER A 204 -1.47 -5.34 11.38
C SER A 204 -0.94 -5.46 12.81
N THR A 205 -1.75 -5.98 13.74
CA THR A 205 -1.35 -6.27 15.12
C THR A 205 -0.65 -7.61 15.28
N ASP A 206 -0.63 -8.49 14.29
CA ASP A 206 -0.08 -9.84 14.45
C ASP A 206 1.38 -9.95 13.97
N TYR A 207 1.82 -8.98 13.16
CA TYR A 207 3.16 -8.96 12.58
C TYR A 207 3.90 -7.65 12.83
N SER A 208 5.24 -7.73 12.77
CA SER A 208 6.15 -6.59 12.89
C SER A 208 5.90 -5.72 14.14
N LYS A 209 5.81 -4.39 14.02
CA LYS A 209 5.69 -3.46 15.17
C LYS A 209 4.24 -3.26 15.66
N ARG A 210 3.35 -4.22 15.42
CA ARG A 210 1.93 -4.21 15.85
C ARG A 210 1.25 -2.85 15.60
N GLN A 211 1.12 -2.47 14.34
CA GLN A 211 0.72 -1.11 13.98
C GLN A 211 -0.80 -0.89 14.11
N LYS A 212 -1.16 0.31 14.56
CA LYS A 212 -2.51 0.86 14.48
C LYS A 212 -2.45 2.25 13.86
N ILE A 213 -3.44 2.61 13.06
CA ILE A 213 -3.62 3.95 12.51
C ILE A 213 -4.89 4.52 13.12
N ASN A 214 -4.78 5.68 13.78
CA ASN A 214 -5.91 6.33 14.47
C ASN A 214 -6.64 5.40 15.47
N GLY A 215 -5.91 4.49 16.11
CA GLY A 215 -6.48 3.51 17.05
C GLY A 215 -7.06 2.24 16.41
N HIS A 216 -7.14 2.17 15.08
CA HIS A 216 -7.63 1.01 14.33
C HIS A 216 -6.48 0.12 13.89
N PHE A 217 -6.65 -1.19 14.01
CA PHE A 217 -5.78 -2.13 13.29
C PHE A 217 -6.19 -2.15 11.81
N LEU A 218 -5.27 -2.62 10.95
CA LEU A 218 -5.51 -2.78 9.53
C LEU A 218 -5.77 -4.25 9.24
N TRP A 219 -6.73 -4.51 8.35
CA TRP A 219 -6.87 -5.76 7.63
C TRP A 219 -5.88 -5.73 6.46
N GLY A 220 -4.92 -6.64 6.46
CA GLY A 220 -3.94 -6.80 5.39
C GLY A 220 -4.19 -8.09 4.62
N THR A 221 -4.35 -7.98 3.31
CA THR A 221 -4.38 -9.13 2.40
C THR A 221 -2.96 -9.39 1.90
N PHE A 222 -2.49 -10.63 2.06
CA PHE A 222 -1.14 -11.03 1.69
C PHE A 222 -1.17 -12.24 0.77
N ALA A 223 -0.35 -12.24 -0.28
CA ALA A 223 0.10 -13.48 -0.88
C ALA A 223 1.33 -13.97 -0.12
N VAL A 224 1.23 -15.15 0.48
CA VAL A 224 2.34 -15.80 1.20
C VAL A 224 2.94 -16.90 0.33
N GLY A 225 3.88 -17.69 0.85
CA GLY A 225 4.59 -18.73 0.10
C GLY A 225 6.09 -18.57 0.19
N HIS A 226 6.82 -19.21 -0.72
CA HIS A 226 8.27 -19.16 -0.73
C HIS A 226 8.79 -17.99 -1.57
N PHE A 227 8.91 -16.82 -0.94
CA PHE A 227 9.66 -15.70 -1.49
C PHE A 227 11.06 -15.67 -0.88
N ALA A 228 12.09 -15.79 -1.71
CA ALA A 228 13.48 -15.80 -1.25
C ALA A 228 13.87 -14.46 -0.59
N ASP A 229 13.43 -13.35 -1.17
CA ASP A 229 13.76 -11.99 -0.75
C ASP A 229 12.67 -10.99 -1.21
N ALA A 230 12.93 -9.70 -1.00
CA ALA A 230 12.01 -8.63 -1.43
C ALA A 230 11.92 -8.49 -2.96
N ASP A 231 12.99 -8.78 -3.70
CA ASP A 231 13.02 -8.65 -5.16
C ASP A 231 12.18 -9.74 -5.82
N ALA A 232 12.19 -10.95 -5.25
CA ALA A 232 11.28 -12.03 -5.64
C ALA A 232 9.80 -11.63 -5.46
N VAL A 233 9.47 -10.91 -4.37
CA VAL A 233 8.12 -10.37 -4.18
C VAL A 233 7.82 -9.28 -5.20
N HIS A 234 8.75 -8.38 -5.48
CA HIS A 234 8.56 -7.34 -6.50
C HIS A 234 8.30 -7.93 -7.88
N ALA A 235 9.09 -8.91 -8.32
CA ALA A 235 8.88 -9.59 -9.60
C ALA A 235 7.51 -10.29 -9.67
N TRP A 236 7.08 -10.90 -8.56
CA TRP A 236 5.73 -11.46 -8.44
C TRP A 236 4.66 -10.36 -8.57
N CYS A 237 4.80 -9.23 -7.87
CA CYS A 237 3.89 -8.08 -7.99
C CYS A 237 3.79 -7.54 -9.42
N GLU A 238 4.92 -7.44 -10.15
CA GLU A 238 4.95 -6.99 -11.54
C GLU A 238 4.18 -7.92 -12.47
N THR A 239 4.26 -9.22 -12.22
CA THR A 239 3.54 -10.23 -13.00
C THR A 239 2.05 -10.22 -12.68
N GLN A 240 1.69 -10.18 -11.40
CA GLN A 240 0.30 -10.29 -10.94
C GLN A 240 -0.55 -9.06 -11.23
N PHE A 241 0.07 -7.89 -11.27
CA PHE A 241 -0.60 -6.61 -11.48
C PHE A 241 -0.06 -5.90 -12.72
N ALA A 242 0.23 -6.66 -13.79
CA ALA A 242 0.86 -6.15 -15.01
C ALA A 242 0.01 -5.06 -15.70
N GLU A 243 -1.31 -5.11 -15.53
CA GLU A 243 -2.28 -4.14 -16.05
C GLU A 243 -2.24 -2.78 -15.33
N LEU A 244 -1.65 -2.72 -14.14
CA LEU A 244 -1.50 -1.47 -13.39
C LEU A 244 -0.30 -0.66 -13.89
N THR A 245 -0.43 0.67 -13.83
CA THR A 245 0.73 1.56 -13.96
C THR A 245 1.70 1.36 -12.80
N ALA A 246 2.97 1.73 -12.97
CA ALA A 246 3.98 1.57 -11.92
C ALA A 246 3.56 2.21 -10.57
N ALA A 247 2.97 3.41 -10.61
CA ALA A 247 2.49 4.09 -9.40
C ALA A 247 1.33 3.36 -8.71
N LYS A 248 0.34 2.88 -9.49
CA LYS A 248 -0.78 2.11 -8.94
C LYS A 248 -0.30 0.76 -8.39
N ARG A 249 0.61 0.10 -9.10
CA ARG A 249 1.21 -1.17 -8.65
C ARG A 249 2.01 -1.01 -7.36
N ALA A 250 2.78 0.07 -7.22
CA ALA A 250 3.50 0.37 -5.97
C ALA A 250 2.56 0.68 -4.79
N ASN A 251 1.34 1.17 -5.05
CA ASN A 251 0.29 1.32 -4.04
C ASN A 251 -0.42 -0.01 -3.74
N GLN A 252 -0.57 -0.88 -4.74
CA GLN A 252 -1.30 -2.14 -4.63
C GLN A 252 -0.47 -3.23 -3.94
N CYS A 253 0.78 -3.43 -4.37
CA CYS A 253 1.58 -4.60 -4.02
C CYS A 253 2.97 -4.20 -3.53
N VAL A 254 3.24 -4.45 -2.24
CA VAL A 254 4.51 -4.10 -1.61
C VAL A 254 5.12 -5.30 -0.89
N PRO A 255 6.45 -5.48 -0.94
CA PRO A 255 7.11 -6.52 -0.16
C PRO A 255 7.01 -6.22 1.32
N ARG A 256 6.67 -7.25 2.10
CA ARG A 256 6.66 -7.20 3.56
C ARG A 256 7.36 -8.41 4.15
N ARG A 257 8.06 -8.17 5.24
CA ARG A 257 8.68 -9.22 6.05
C ARG A 257 7.80 -9.51 7.26
N LEU A 258 7.29 -10.73 7.35
CA LEU A 258 6.36 -11.17 8.39
C LEU A 258 7.13 -11.64 9.64
N ASN A 259 7.55 -10.68 10.46
CA ASN A 259 8.12 -10.95 11.78
C ASN A 259 7.03 -11.08 12.85
N PRO A 260 7.28 -11.73 14.01
CA PRO A 260 6.29 -11.76 15.09
C PRO A 260 5.96 -10.34 15.55
N GLY A 261 4.69 -10.08 15.86
CA GLY A 261 4.27 -8.83 16.49
C GLY A 261 5.01 -8.59 17.82
N ARG A 262 5.84 -7.55 17.90
CA ARG A 262 6.48 -7.08 19.15
C ARG A 262 5.90 -5.77 19.62
#